data_AF-A0A4Y3VNC4-F1
#
_entry.id   AF-A0A4Y3VNC4-F1
#
_cell.length_a   1.000
_cell.length_b   1.000
_cell.length_c   1.000
_cell.angle_alpha   90.00
_cell.angle_beta   90.00
_cell.angle_gamma   90.00
#
_symmetry.space_group_name_H-M   'P 1'
#
loop_
_entity.id
_entity.type
_entity.pdbx_description
1 polymer ?
#
loop_
_entity_poly.entity_id
_entity_poly.type
_entity_poly.pdbx_seq_one_letter_code
_entity_poly.pdbx_strand_id
1 'polypeptide(L)'
;MPVTRAQWKSVLRDADLPGLQRETDEMVAEILRLRTASGGTVGNQLPELLRRLGRSVAALGAVADEVSRFSPSRTSAAERRAAADLARANRAEAQALFACLEQGWAESAWAAVRKHALAAQAIGRALEAAARIDQAGLPDEDVYQRTLGVSAEELGPGSGVASRARLLAAWAKDPRTLDRRLRLSMRHLIDDSLPLTVHLLNQLAVLALTDRPLVTHRATLLARDLVTCHLKSEPELTCSAIARHGDREPEMLSSHRGQSAYRDAYNRAEHQEEKARAAMDLHRAVLEGDVKRTATVVLELLGRAVPQGASLATVRDLLAAEDDQPLCRLLASTIRSDWRNANAHEDFRWDPVSSTLLLGGQPAELDQVLDAAIRARAICRGFEHGVAVSYAQNASLIIRGAEDPNYVSRDLAILQAAGEARFPVLDIRRQGSLVRLDVPDVSIETLREACRAILRSAMADPGVERWEVRQCSPDRLPLCVDRTGTRAGLQVAESLWESVDPLPFAELPMLANAMTNAGEPAETAVSTVLFSAAAHVVGERDRLSTALGQGDAAAKDELISTTKLISGGAKAAAQLLEGPGRRKLLAFAEILAGECHRLGSARPCELVHGFAPADRTLRRHAPRWPWITGLENSAV
;
A
#
# COMPACT_ATOMS: atom_id res chain seq x y z
N MET A 1 14.73 9.03 -2.14
CA MET A 1 13.60 8.70 -1.26
C MET A 1 13.92 9.03 0.19
N PRO A 2 13.12 9.87 0.88
CA PRO A 2 13.23 10.07 2.32
C PRO A 2 12.91 8.77 3.08
N VAL A 3 13.70 8.44 4.11
CA VAL A 3 13.50 7.26 4.97
C VAL A 3 13.72 7.64 6.43
N THR A 4 12.95 7.07 7.36
CA THR A 4 13.13 7.30 8.80
C THR A 4 14.48 6.78 9.28
N ARG A 5 14.88 7.16 10.48
CA ARG A 5 16.09 6.61 11.11
C ARG A 5 16.04 5.08 11.21
N ALA A 6 14.90 4.50 11.61
CA ALA A 6 14.73 3.04 11.69
C ALA A 6 14.87 2.36 10.32
N GLN A 7 14.20 2.90 9.29
CA GLN A 7 14.33 2.43 7.90
C GLN A 7 15.76 2.59 7.39
N TRP A 8 16.47 3.64 7.77
CA TRP A 8 17.87 3.82 7.37
C TRP A 8 18.79 2.77 8.00
N LYS A 9 18.55 2.38 9.26
CA LYS A 9 19.30 1.28 9.89
C LYS A 9 19.06 -0.05 9.17
N SER A 10 17.83 -0.32 8.74
CA SER A 10 17.56 -1.52 7.94
C SER A 10 18.22 -1.44 6.56
N VAL A 11 18.26 -0.28 5.90
CA VAL A 11 19.05 -0.08 4.67
C VAL A 11 20.52 -0.43 4.87
N LEU A 12 21.17 0.04 5.94
CA LEU A 12 22.58 -0.25 6.21
C LEU A 12 22.82 -1.75 6.48
N ARG A 13 21.93 -2.38 7.26
CA ARG A 13 22.00 -3.82 7.57
C ARG A 13 21.82 -4.68 6.32
N ASP A 14 20.81 -4.37 5.53
CA ASP A 14 20.48 -5.10 4.30
C ASP A 14 21.55 -4.90 3.20
N ALA A 15 22.27 -3.78 3.22
CA ALA A 15 23.34 -3.49 2.27
C ALA A 15 24.60 -4.31 2.53
N ASP A 16 24.90 -4.60 3.80
CA ASP A 16 26.11 -5.27 4.28
C ASP A 16 27.39 -4.82 3.54
N LEU A 17 27.54 -3.50 3.35
CA LEU A 17 28.75 -2.92 2.74
C LEU A 17 30.04 -3.35 3.48
N PRO A 18 30.06 -3.49 4.83
CA PRO A 18 31.22 -4.03 5.54
C PRO A 18 31.52 -5.50 5.19
N GLY A 19 30.50 -6.34 4.99
CA GLY A 19 30.67 -7.71 4.48
C GLY A 19 31.32 -7.72 3.10
N LEU A 20 30.81 -6.92 2.16
CA LEU A 20 31.38 -6.81 0.81
C LEU A 20 32.83 -6.28 0.81
N GLN A 21 33.16 -5.37 1.74
CA GLN A 21 34.55 -4.92 1.90
C GLN A 21 35.44 -6.05 2.41
N ARG A 22 34.96 -6.87 3.37
CA ARG A 22 35.74 -8.03 3.86
C ARG A 22 36.01 -9.04 2.75
N GLU A 23 35.06 -9.28 1.86
CA GLU A 23 35.29 -10.11 0.66
C GLU A 23 36.38 -9.52 -0.24
N THR A 24 36.40 -8.19 -0.41
CA THR A 24 37.49 -7.51 -1.13
C THR A 24 38.83 -7.72 -0.41
N ASP A 25 38.89 -7.47 0.90
CA ASP A 25 40.10 -7.62 1.72
C ASP A 25 40.65 -9.06 1.63
N GLU A 26 39.77 -10.07 1.64
CA GLU A 26 40.13 -11.48 1.47
C GLU A 26 40.74 -11.76 0.09
N MET A 27 40.15 -11.22 -0.99
CA MET A 27 40.71 -11.35 -2.34
C MET A 27 42.06 -10.66 -2.46
N VAL A 28 42.21 -9.46 -1.88
CA VAL A 28 43.49 -8.73 -1.84
C VAL A 28 44.54 -9.55 -1.08
N ALA A 29 44.17 -10.15 0.06
CA ALA A 29 45.05 -11.01 0.83
C ALA A 29 45.46 -12.28 0.07
N GLU A 30 44.54 -12.91 -0.67
CA GLU A 30 44.84 -14.06 -1.54
C GLU A 30 45.83 -13.68 -2.65
N ILE A 31 45.65 -12.52 -3.29
CA ILE A 31 46.57 -12.00 -4.31
C ILE A 31 47.97 -11.78 -3.71
N LEU A 32 48.06 -11.24 -2.49
CA LEU A 32 49.36 -11.02 -1.83
C LEU A 32 50.10 -12.31 -1.51
N ARG A 33 49.40 -13.39 -1.18
CA ARG A 33 50.03 -14.70 -0.93
C ARG A 33 50.77 -15.22 -2.17
N LEU A 34 50.40 -14.75 -3.38
CA LEU A 34 51.09 -15.10 -4.62
C LEU A 34 52.48 -14.45 -4.73
N ARG A 35 52.80 -13.41 -3.94
CA ARG A 35 54.10 -12.73 -3.97
C ARG A 35 55.26 -13.71 -3.71
N THR A 36 55.04 -14.73 -2.89
CA THR A 36 56.03 -15.75 -2.55
C THR A 36 55.84 -17.06 -3.32
N ALA A 37 54.89 -17.11 -4.26
CA ALA A 37 54.58 -18.31 -5.02
C ALA A 37 55.47 -18.45 -6.27
N SER A 38 55.53 -19.67 -6.82
CA SER A 38 56.25 -19.93 -8.07
C SER A 38 55.57 -19.22 -9.26
N GLY A 39 56.35 -18.84 -10.28
CA GLY A 39 55.81 -18.15 -11.47
C GLY A 39 54.67 -18.89 -12.17
N GLY A 40 54.71 -20.24 -12.20
CA GLY A 40 53.61 -21.05 -12.73
C GLY A 40 52.32 -20.96 -11.90
N THR A 41 52.45 -20.92 -10.57
CA THR A 41 51.30 -20.71 -9.67
C THR A 41 50.70 -19.31 -9.86
N VAL A 42 51.55 -18.29 -9.95
CA VAL A 42 51.12 -16.90 -10.19
C VAL A 42 50.37 -16.80 -11.52
N GLY A 43 50.92 -17.35 -12.60
CA GLY A 43 50.29 -17.33 -13.93
C GLY A 43 48.93 -18.01 -13.98
N ASN A 44 48.73 -19.09 -13.20
CA ASN A 44 47.48 -19.83 -13.16
C ASN A 44 46.40 -19.17 -12.29
N GLN A 45 46.77 -18.60 -11.14
CA GLN A 45 45.80 -18.13 -10.13
C GLN A 45 45.50 -16.64 -10.21
N LEU A 46 46.48 -15.80 -10.56
CA LEU A 46 46.33 -14.35 -10.56
C LEU A 46 45.19 -13.86 -11.48
N PRO A 47 45.01 -14.36 -12.72
CA PRO A 47 43.95 -13.87 -13.60
C PRO A 47 42.53 -14.08 -13.05
N GLU A 48 42.28 -15.21 -12.37
CA GLU A 48 40.96 -15.47 -11.76
C GLU A 48 40.76 -14.63 -10.50
N LEU A 49 41.78 -14.48 -9.66
CA LEU A 49 41.70 -13.63 -8.47
C LEU A 49 41.45 -12.16 -8.83
N LEU A 50 42.08 -11.64 -9.89
CA LEU A 50 41.80 -10.28 -10.38
C LEU A 50 40.37 -10.13 -10.92
N ARG A 51 39.85 -11.16 -11.60
CA ARG A 51 38.43 -11.19 -12.03
C ARG A 51 37.47 -11.20 -10.83
N ARG A 52 37.77 -11.99 -9.79
CA ARG A 52 36.99 -12.03 -8.55
C ARG A 52 37.05 -10.70 -7.81
N LEU A 53 38.23 -10.09 -7.69
CA LEU A 53 38.40 -8.76 -7.11
C LEU A 53 37.59 -7.71 -7.87
N GLY A 54 37.69 -7.69 -9.21
CA GLY A 54 36.91 -6.77 -10.04
C GLY A 54 35.39 -6.93 -9.83
N ARG A 55 34.89 -8.16 -9.73
CA ARG A 55 33.49 -8.45 -9.40
C ARG A 55 33.10 -7.96 -8.00
N SER A 56 33.95 -8.18 -7.00
CA SER A 56 33.70 -7.74 -5.61
C SER A 56 33.64 -6.21 -5.51
N VAL A 57 34.59 -5.50 -6.12
CA VAL A 57 34.63 -4.02 -6.17
C VAL A 57 33.40 -3.46 -6.90
N ALA A 58 33.01 -4.08 -8.03
CA ALA A 58 31.81 -3.69 -8.76
C ALA A 58 30.53 -3.92 -7.95
N ALA A 59 30.43 -5.05 -7.24
CA ALA A 59 29.29 -5.37 -6.38
C ALA A 59 29.15 -4.36 -5.24
N LEU A 60 30.24 -4.04 -4.53
CA LEU A 60 30.24 -3.03 -3.47
C LEU A 60 29.82 -1.66 -4.01
N GLY A 61 30.38 -1.25 -5.16
CA GLY A 61 30.00 0.00 -5.83
C GLY A 61 28.51 0.07 -6.17
N ALA A 62 27.95 -1.00 -6.77
CA ALA A 62 26.54 -1.07 -7.11
C ALA A 62 25.63 -0.98 -5.89
N VAL A 63 25.96 -1.67 -4.80
CA VAL A 63 25.18 -1.59 -3.55
C VAL A 63 25.28 -0.21 -2.92
N ALA A 64 26.45 0.44 -2.93
CA ALA A 64 26.60 1.81 -2.44
C ALA A 64 25.75 2.81 -3.26
N ASP A 65 25.68 2.62 -4.59
CA ASP A 65 24.82 3.43 -5.47
C ASP A 65 23.34 3.20 -5.17
N GLU A 66 22.91 1.98 -4.85
CA GLU A 66 21.54 1.71 -4.39
C GLU A 66 21.24 2.40 -3.06
N VAL A 67 22.15 2.30 -2.08
CA VAL A 67 22.03 2.98 -0.78
C VAL A 67 21.92 4.49 -0.95
N SER A 68 22.61 5.06 -1.94
CA SER A 68 22.60 6.50 -2.22
C SER A 68 21.20 7.05 -2.59
N ARG A 69 20.28 6.19 -3.04
CA ARG A 69 18.88 6.56 -3.38
C ARG A 69 18.08 6.96 -2.14
N PHE A 70 18.47 6.49 -0.96
CA PHE A 70 17.78 6.76 0.30
C PHE A 70 18.36 7.99 1.00
N SER A 71 17.48 8.77 1.65
CA SER A 71 17.81 10.04 2.31
C SER A 71 17.37 9.97 3.76
N PRO A 72 18.30 9.69 4.70
CA PRO A 72 17.97 9.57 6.11
C PRO A 72 17.70 10.93 6.75
N SER A 73 17.30 10.94 8.03
CA SER A 73 17.13 12.18 8.78
C SER A 73 18.46 12.91 8.95
N ARG A 74 18.39 14.21 9.29
CA ARG A 74 19.60 15.07 9.38
C ARG A 74 20.66 14.50 10.32
N THR A 75 20.24 13.80 11.36
CA THR A 75 21.10 13.13 12.35
C THR A 75 21.91 11.96 11.77
N SER A 76 21.45 11.34 10.67
CA SER A 76 22.11 10.22 9.99
C SER A 76 22.78 10.64 8.66
N ALA A 77 22.89 11.94 8.35
CA ALA A 77 23.47 12.41 7.10
C ALA A 77 24.96 12.07 6.92
N ALA A 78 25.71 11.95 8.03
CA ALA A 78 27.10 11.50 8.00
C ALA A 78 27.22 10.03 7.57
N GLU A 79 26.30 9.17 8.03
CA GLU A 79 26.25 7.74 7.70
C GLU A 79 26.01 7.52 6.20
N ARG A 80 25.19 8.37 5.57
CA ARG A 80 24.97 8.33 4.11
C ARG A 80 26.24 8.62 3.33
N ARG A 81 27.06 9.58 3.77
CA ARG A 81 28.34 9.89 3.12
C ARG A 81 29.32 8.74 3.27
N ALA A 82 29.37 8.10 4.44
CA ALA A 82 30.24 6.97 4.72
C ALA A 82 30.05 5.79 3.74
N ALA A 83 28.82 5.51 3.27
CA ALA A 83 28.59 4.47 2.26
C ALA A 83 29.29 4.77 0.92
N ALA A 84 29.21 6.01 0.44
CA ALA A 84 29.90 6.43 -0.78
C ALA A 84 31.43 6.51 -0.57
N ASP A 85 31.86 6.93 0.61
CA ASP A 85 33.28 7.00 0.97
C ASP A 85 33.92 5.61 1.00
N LEU A 86 33.19 4.60 1.50
CA LEU A 86 33.62 3.20 1.48
C LEU A 86 33.80 2.69 0.04
N ALA A 87 32.83 2.93 -0.84
CA ALA A 87 32.94 2.54 -2.25
C ALA A 87 34.12 3.22 -2.97
N ARG A 88 34.42 4.48 -2.63
CA ARG A 88 35.61 5.17 -3.17
C ARG A 88 36.90 4.58 -2.61
N ALA A 89 36.95 4.27 -1.30
CA ALA A 89 38.13 3.68 -0.68
C ALA A 89 38.43 2.29 -1.22
N ASN A 90 37.40 1.44 -1.36
CA ASN A 90 37.47 0.12 -1.96
C ASN A 90 38.00 0.15 -3.40
N ARG A 91 37.49 1.07 -4.22
CA ARG A 91 37.96 1.24 -5.61
C ARG A 91 39.41 1.73 -5.66
N ALA A 92 39.79 2.64 -4.77
CA ALA A 92 41.17 3.14 -4.68
C ALA A 92 42.15 2.05 -4.19
N GLU A 93 41.72 1.17 -3.28
CA GLU A 93 42.47 0.00 -2.85
C GLU A 93 42.78 -0.93 -4.03
N ALA A 94 41.76 -1.31 -4.81
CA ALA A 94 41.94 -2.15 -5.98
C ALA A 94 42.84 -1.49 -7.04
N GLN A 95 42.66 -0.20 -7.32
CA GLN A 95 43.51 0.55 -8.25
C GLN A 95 44.98 0.59 -7.79
N ALA A 96 45.22 0.82 -6.50
CA ALA A 96 46.56 0.78 -5.93
C ALA A 96 47.17 -0.62 -6.03
N LEU A 97 46.37 -1.68 -5.88
CA LEU A 97 46.84 -3.06 -6.05
C LEU A 97 47.26 -3.32 -7.49
N PHE A 98 46.47 -2.91 -8.48
CA PHE A 98 46.85 -3.02 -9.90
C PHE A 98 48.17 -2.29 -10.18
N ALA A 99 48.34 -1.06 -9.68
CA ALA A 99 49.59 -0.32 -9.83
C ALA A 99 50.78 -1.02 -9.15
N CYS A 100 50.56 -1.66 -8.00
CA CYS A 100 51.58 -2.45 -7.30
C CYS A 100 52.01 -3.69 -8.11
N LEU A 101 51.05 -4.36 -8.76
CA LEU A 101 51.30 -5.50 -9.64
C LEU A 101 52.11 -5.11 -10.87
N GLU A 102 51.78 -3.99 -11.51
CA GLU A 102 52.51 -3.45 -12.66
C GLU A 102 53.96 -3.09 -12.31
N GLN A 103 54.20 -2.65 -11.08
CA GLN A 103 55.53 -2.31 -10.56
C GLN A 103 56.30 -3.51 -9.99
N GLY A 104 55.81 -4.74 -10.19
CA GLY A 104 56.50 -5.96 -9.75
C GLY A 104 56.55 -6.15 -8.23
N TRP A 105 55.49 -5.75 -7.51
CA TRP A 105 55.36 -5.93 -6.06
C TRP A 105 56.31 -5.10 -5.20
N ALA A 106 56.72 -3.93 -5.68
CA ALA A 106 57.57 -3.01 -4.92
C ALA A 106 56.93 -2.62 -3.58
N GLU A 107 57.71 -2.64 -2.49
CA GLU A 107 57.21 -2.38 -1.12
C GLU A 107 56.69 -0.94 -0.94
N SER A 108 57.22 0.01 -1.71
CA SER A 108 56.73 1.39 -1.77
C SER A 108 55.33 1.51 -2.38
N ALA A 109 54.98 0.66 -3.35
CA ALA A 109 53.65 0.63 -3.96
C ALA A 109 52.61 -0.03 -3.03
N TRP A 110 53.05 -0.98 -2.22
CA TRP A 110 52.22 -1.65 -1.22
C TRP A 110 51.70 -0.72 -0.11
N ALA A 111 52.49 0.28 0.28
CA ALA A 111 52.10 1.27 1.28
C ALA A 111 50.80 2.02 0.90
N ALA A 112 50.57 2.27 -0.40
CA ALA A 112 49.36 2.90 -0.90
C ALA A 112 48.13 1.99 -0.76
N VAL A 113 48.25 0.71 -1.13
CA VAL A 113 47.16 -0.28 -0.96
C VAL A 113 46.75 -0.38 0.51
N ARG A 114 47.73 -0.52 1.41
CA ARG A 114 47.49 -0.60 2.86
C ARG A 114 46.77 0.64 3.39
N LYS A 115 47.13 1.83 2.92
CA LYS A 115 46.47 3.08 3.33
C LYS A 115 44.98 3.07 2.96
N HIS A 116 44.64 2.64 1.75
CA HIS A 116 43.26 2.58 1.28
C HIS A 116 42.46 1.48 1.99
N ALA A 117 43.05 0.29 2.18
CA ALA A 117 42.44 -0.80 2.93
C ALA A 117 42.10 -0.39 4.38
N LEU A 118 43.04 0.24 5.09
CA LEU A 118 42.80 0.71 6.46
C LEU A 118 41.69 1.77 6.54
N ALA A 119 41.61 2.66 5.55
CA ALA A 119 40.54 3.64 5.46
C ALA A 119 39.18 2.94 5.21
N ALA A 120 39.12 1.99 4.27
CA ALA A 120 37.92 1.22 3.98
C ALA A 120 37.46 0.43 5.22
N GLN A 121 38.36 -0.25 5.92
CA GLN A 121 38.06 -0.97 7.16
C GLN A 121 37.57 -0.05 8.30
N ALA A 122 38.15 1.14 8.44
CA ALA A 122 37.68 2.12 9.42
C ALA A 122 36.25 2.59 9.11
N ILE A 123 35.97 2.90 7.85
CA ILE A 123 34.63 3.31 7.40
C ILE A 123 33.63 2.14 7.56
N GLY A 124 34.03 0.92 7.18
CA GLY A 124 33.22 -0.29 7.32
C GLY A 124 32.81 -0.54 8.76
N ARG A 125 33.74 -0.45 9.71
CA ARG A 125 33.44 -0.57 11.15
C ARG A 125 32.49 0.51 11.66
N ALA A 126 32.62 1.75 11.17
CA ALA A 126 31.70 2.83 11.52
C ALA A 126 30.28 2.57 11.00
N LEU A 127 30.14 2.05 9.78
CA LEU A 127 28.85 1.67 9.20
C LEU A 127 28.23 0.48 9.93
N GLU A 128 29.03 -0.52 10.30
CA GLU A 128 28.58 -1.67 11.07
C GLU A 128 28.07 -1.25 12.46
N ALA A 129 28.84 -0.42 13.17
CA ALA A 129 28.41 0.17 14.44
C ALA A 129 27.11 0.97 14.28
N ALA A 130 27.01 1.78 13.21
CA ALA A 130 25.80 2.53 12.92
C ALA A 130 24.58 1.61 12.70
N ALA A 131 24.73 0.46 12.04
CA ALA A 131 23.65 -0.49 11.77
C ALA A 131 23.18 -1.28 13.02
N ARG A 132 24.04 -1.39 14.04
CA ARG A 132 23.76 -2.11 15.30
C ARG A 132 23.10 -1.27 16.40
N ILE A 133 23.12 0.07 16.31
CA ILE A 133 22.51 0.92 17.35
C ILE A 133 21.02 0.59 17.48
N ASP A 134 20.64 0.23 18.70
CA ASP A 134 19.37 -0.43 19.03
C ASP A 134 18.14 0.43 18.72
N GLN A 135 17.06 -0.21 18.27
CA GLN A 135 15.81 0.47 17.88
C GLN A 135 15.05 1.01 19.10
N ALA A 136 15.21 0.37 20.26
CA ALA A 136 14.43 0.62 21.48
C ALA A 136 14.60 2.01 22.12
N GLY A 137 15.59 2.81 21.67
CA GLY A 137 15.89 4.13 22.23
C GLY A 137 15.70 5.31 21.27
N LEU A 138 15.14 5.09 20.07
CA LEU A 138 14.99 6.13 19.07
C LEU A 138 13.58 6.73 19.14
N PRO A 139 13.42 8.08 19.11
CA PRO A 139 12.10 8.68 18.98
C PRO A 139 11.46 8.21 17.67
N ASP A 140 10.22 7.75 17.75
CA ASP A 140 9.45 7.29 16.59
C ASP A 140 9.25 8.46 15.61
N GLU A 141 10.05 8.46 14.54
CA GLU A 141 9.80 9.32 13.39
C GLU A 141 8.57 8.77 12.65
N ASP A 142 7.55 9.60 12.46
CA ASP A 142 6.39 9.23 11.67
C ASP A 142 6.79 8.92 10.22
N VAL A 143 6.73 7.63 9.86
CA VAL A 143 7.07 7.11 8.54
C VAL A 143 6.16 7.70 7.46
N TYR A 144 4.86 7.87 7.76
CA TYR A 144 3.92 8.44 6.81
C TYR A 144 4.27 9.90 6.54
N GLN A 145 4.52 10.68 7.60
CA GLN A 145 4.82 12.10 7.44
C GLN A 145 6.13 12.33 6.71
N ARG A 146 7.13 11.51 7.03
CA ARG A 146 8.46 11.61 6.42
C ARG A 146 8.48 11.17 4.96
N THR A 147 7.76 10.10 4.64
CA THR A 147 7.81 9.53 3.30
C THR A 147 6.75 10.14 2.38
N LEU A 148 5.50 10.13 2.81
CA LEU A 148 4.34 10.55 2.03
C LEU A 148 3.90 11.98 2.31
N GLY A 149 4.16 12.52 3.51
CA GLY A 149 3.76 13.88 3.88
C GLY A 149 2.36 13.99 4.48
N VAL A 150 1.79 12.87 4.90
CA VAL A 150 0.55 12.77 5.67
C VAL A 150 0.94 12.15 7.01
N SER A 151 0.41 12.65 8.12
CA SER A 151 0.76 12.08 9.42
C SER A 151 0.02 10.77 9.70
N ALA A 152 0.61 9.91 10.55
CA ALA A 152 -0.04 8.71 11.06
C ALA A 152 -1.32 9.05 11.84
N GLU A 153 -1.34 10.20 12.53
CA GLU A 153 -2.49 10.73 13.25
C GLU A 153 -3.65 11.08 12.31
N GLU A 154 -3.36 11.77 11.19
CA GLU A 154 -4.36 12.08 10.15
C GLU A 154 -4.96 10.82 9.50
N LEU A 155 -4.19 9.73 9.40
CA LEU A 155 -4.66 8.45 8.89
C LEU A 155 -5.46 7.64 9.92
N GLY A 156 -5.32 7.96 11.21
CA GLY A 156 -5.96 7.27 12.33
C GLY A 156 -5.47 5.82 12.55
N PRO A 157 -5.90 5.18 13.65
CA PRO A 157 -5.68 3.74 13.86
C PRO A 157 -6.67 2.91 13.02
N GLY A 158 -6.31 1.68 12.66
CA GLY A 158 -7.22 0.78 11.94
C GLY A 158 -6.54 -0.52 11.52
N SER A 159 -7.31 -1.46 10.97
CA SER A 159 -6.78 -2.74 10.51
C SER A 159 -5.82 -2.54 9.32
N GLY A 160 -4.84 -3.44 9.20
CA GLY A 160 -3.87 -3.40 8.10
C GLY A 160 -4.53 -3.54 6.72
N VAL A 161 -5.64 -4.29 6.64
CA VAL A 161 -6.40 -4.51 5.39
C VAL A 161 -7.05 -3.20 4.93
N ALA A 162 -7.62 -2.42 5.87
CA ALA A 162 -8.28 -1.16 5.55
C ALA A 162 -7.33 0.06 5.46
N SER A 163 -6.04 -0.12 5.77
CA SER A 163 -5.02 0.94 5.65
C SER A 163 -5.00 1.62 4.27
N ARG A 164 -5.26 0.84 3.22
CA ARG A 164 -5.40 1.31 1.84
C ARG A 164 -6.51 2.34 1.67
N ALA A 165 -7.70 2.10 2.24
CA ALA A 165 -8.83 3.02 2.15
C ALA A 165 -8.49 4.36 2.82
N ARG A 166 -7.85 4.32 4.00
CA ARG A 166 -7.46 5.52 4.77
C ARG A 166 -6.41 6.33 4.02
N LEU A 167 -5.41 5.66 3.45
CA LEU A 167 -4.39 6.30 2.64
C LEU A 167 -4.99 6.96 1.38
N LEU A 168 -5.86 6.26 0.67
CA LEU A 168 -6.56 6.82 -0.50
C LEU A 168 -7.48 7.99 -0.11
N ALA A 169 -8.15 7.92 1.03
CA ALA A 169 -8.99 9.01 1.52
C ALA A 169 -8.16 10.26 1.81
N ALA A 170 -6.98 10.13 2.42
CA ALA A 170 -6.03 11.23 2.58
C ALA A 170 -5.54 11.75 1.21
N TRP A 171 -5.25 10.84 0.27
CA TRP A 171 -4.80 11.21 -1.08
C TRP A 171 -5.84 11.96 -1.90
N ALA A 172 -7.10 11.57 -1.79
CA ALA A 172 -8.20 12.21 -2.49
C ALA A 172 -8.49 13.63 -1.97
N LYS A 173 -7.98 14.01 -0.78
CA LYS A 173 -8.03 15.38 -0.24
C LYS A 173 -6.97 16.30 -0.86
N ASP A 174 -5.74 15.81 -1.06
CA ASP A 174 -4.65 16.56 -1.69
C ASP A 174 -3.83 15.73 -2.71
N PRO A 175 -4.43 15.39 -3.88
CA PRO A 175 -3.79 14.47 -4.81
C PRO A 175 -2.54 15.08 -5.47
N ARG A 176 -2.54 16.39 -5.73
CA ARG A 176 -1.43 17.05 -6.46
C ARG A 176 -0.14 17.04 -5.64
N THR A 177 -0.22 17.37 -4.36
CA THR A 177 0.96 17.43 -3.49
C THR A 177 1.53 16.03 -3.26
N LEU A 178 0.67 15.07 -2.95
CA LEU A 178 1.10 13.70 -2.66
C LEU A 178 1.60 12.96 -3.90
N ASP A 179 0.96 13.14 -5.06
CA ASP A 179 1.45 12.60 -6.34
C ASP A 179 2.84 13.13 -6.66
N ARG A 180 3.05 14.45 -6.56
CA ARG A 180 4.35 15.06 -6.80
C ARG A 180 5.41 14.46 -5.87
N ARG A 181 5.11 14.33 -4.58
CA ARG A 181 6.03 13.78 -3.58
C ARG A 181 6.35 12.30 -3.82
N LEU A 182 5.35 11.51 -4.19
CA LEU A 182 5.51 10.10 -4.53
C LEU A 182 6.38 9.94 -5.78
N ARG A 183 6.11 10.69 -6.85
CA ARG A 183 6.94 10.70 -8.07
C ARG A 183 8.39 11.06 -7.77
N LEU A 184 8.63 12.12 -7.00
CA LEU A 184 9.98 12.50 -6.57
C LEU A 184 10.71 11.38 -5.81
N SER A 185 9.98 10.63 -4.99
CA SER A 185 10.51 9.51 -4.21
C SER A 185 10.78 8.26 -5.05
N MET A 186 10.04 8.09 -6.14
CA MET A 186 10.00 6.87 -6.97
C MET A 186 10.59 7.06 -8.38
N ARG A 187 11.39 8.12 -8.61
CA ARG A 187 12.01 8.44 -9.92
C ARG A 187 12.85 7.32 -10.54
N HIS A 188 13.37 6.40 -9.74
CA HIS A 188 14.11 5.24 -10.24
C HIS A 188 13.21 4.11 -10.75
N LEU A 189 11.91 4.15 -10.44
CA LEU A 189 10.92 3.15 -10.82
C LEU A 189 9.99 3.65 -11.92
N ILE A 190 9.51 4.89 -11.79
CA ILE A 190 8.49 5.49 -12.67
C ILE A 190 8.97 6.82 -13.25
N ASP A 191 8.48 7.13 -14.44
CA ASP A 191 8.65 8.43 -15.09
C ASP A 191 7.50 9.40 -14.74
N ASP A 192 7.75 10.70 -14.91
CA ASP A 192 6.78 11.77 -14.66
C ASP A 192 5.56 11.68 -15.59
N SER A 193 5.73 11.07 -16.77
CA SER A 193 4.65 10.87 -17.77
C SER A 193 3.67 9.73 -17.42
N LEU A 194 4.06 8.79 -16.55
CA LEU A 194 3.27 7.59 -16.29
C LEU A 194 1.99 7.94 -15.49
N PRO A 195 0.78 7.58 -15.95
CA PRO A 195 -0.43 7.78 -15.18
C PRO A 195 -0.42 6.99 -13.87
N LEU A 196 -0.61 7.67 -12.74
CA LEU A 196 -0.75 7.02 -11.43
C LEU A 196 -2.17 6.51 -11.27
N THR A 197 -2.44 5.32 -11.81
CA THR A 197 -3.69 4.61 -11.48
C THR A 197 -3.76 4.35 -9.98
N VAL A 198 -4.97 4.19 -9.44
CA VAL A 198 -5.17 3.93 -8.01
C VAL A 198 -4.43 2.67 -7.56
N HIS A 199 -4.37 1.63 -8.40
CA HIS A 199 -3.59 0.43 -8.12
C HIS A 199 -2.09 0.76 -7.99
N LEU A 200 -1.50 1.43 -8.99
CA LEU A 200 -0.07 1.79 -8.98
C LEU A 200 0.27 2.72 -7.79
N LEU A 201 -0.57 3.72 -7.52
CA LEU A 201 -0.41 4.64 -6.40
C LEU A 201 -0.29 3.88 -5.07
N ASN A 202 -1.19 2.93 -4.82
CA ASN A 202 -1.17 2.14 -3.59
C ASN A 202 0.11 1.29 -3.49
N GLN A 203 0.52 0.64 -4.58
CA GLN A 203 1.72 -0.19 -4.59
C GLN A 203 2.98 0.64 -4.31
N LEU A 204 3.10 1.82 -4.94
CA LEU A 204 4.21 2.74 -4.71
C LEU A 204 4.19 3.33 -3.29
N ALA A 205 3.02 3.65 -2.75
CA ALA A 205 2.93 4.18 -1.40
C ALA A 205 3.28 3.13 -0.34
N VAL A 206 2.80 1.89 -0.47
CA VAL A 206 3.20 0.77 0.40
C VAL A 206 4.69 0.49 0.30
N LEU A 207 5.25 0.53 -0.91
CA LEU A 207 6.69 0.41 -1.12
C LEU A 207 7.47 1.51 -0.40
N ALA A 208 6.97 2.74 -0.40
CA ALA A 208 7.60 3.85 0.31
C ALA A 208 7.59 3.66 1.84
N LEU A 209 6.53 3.05 2.37
CA LEU A 209 6.31 2.82 3.80
C LEU A 209 6.98 1.55 4.34
N THR A 210 7.65 0.76 3.49
CA THR A 210 8.23 -0.53 3.90
C THR A 210 9.28 -0.39 5.02
N ASP A 211 9.28 -1.33 5.96
CA ASP A 211 10.27 -1.43 7.04
C ASP A 211 11.69 -1.77 6.50
N ARG A 212 11.76 -2.31 5.28
CA ARG A 212 12.98 -2.84 4.63
C ARG A 212 13.21 -2.21 3.25
N PRO A 213 13.59 -0.92 3.16
CA PRO A 213 13.56 -0.18 1.90
C PRO A 213 14.48 -0.79 0.84
N LEU A 214 15.73 -1.09 1.22
CA LEU A 214 16.74 -1.51 0.24
C LEU A 214 16.34 -2.79 -0.48
N VAL A 215 16.06 -3.87 0.26
CA VAL A 215 15.70 -5.17 -0.34
C VAL A 215 14.38 -5.13 -1.07
N THR A 216 13.38 -4.39 -0.56
CA THR A 216 12.08 -4.27 -1.23
C THR A 216 12.25 -3.56 -2.58
N HIS A 217 12.93 -2.41 -2.61
CA HIS A 217 13.18 -1.67 -3.86
C HIS A 217 14.07 -2.43 -4.84
N ARG A 218 15.08 -3.16 -4.35
CA ARG A 218 15.92 -4.02 -5.19
C ARG A 218 15.07 -5.10 -5.86
N ALA A 219 14.26 -5.82 -5.07
CA ALA A 219 13.35 -6.84 -5.60
C ALA A 219 12.34 -6.23 -6.60
N THR A 220 11.81 -5.04 -6.32
CA THR A 220 10.91 -4.32 -7.25
C THR A 220 11.57 -4.01 -8.60
N LEU A 221 12.81 -3.53 -8.60
CA LEU A 221 13.53 -3.26 -9.85
C LEU A 221 13.77 -4.55 -10.64
N LEU A 222 14.29 -5.58 -9.98
CA LEU A 222 14.58 -6.86 -10.62
C LEU A 222 13.31 -7.52 -11.17
N ALA A 223 12.21 -7.49 -10.42
CA ALA A 223 10.92 -8.01 -10.84
C ALA A 223 10.32 -7.19 -11.99
N ARG A 224 10.38 -5.86 -11.93
CA ARG A 224 9.93 -4.99 -13.02
C ARG A 224 10.65 -5.34 -14.31
N ASP A 225 11.97 -5.46 -14.26
CA ASP A 225 12.80 -5.70 -15.44
C ASP A 225 12.53 -7.09 -16.03
N LEU A 226 12.45 -8.12 -15.19
CA LEU A 226 12.07 -9.48 -15.59
C LEU A 226 10.68 -9.51 -16.24
N VAL A 227 9.66 -9.00 -15.54
CA VAL A 227 8.27 -9.02 -16.03
C VAL A 227 8.13 -8.17 -17.29
N THR A 228 8.81 -7.03 -17.39
CA THR A 228 8.79 -6.21 -18.62
C THR A 228 9.40 -6.94 -19.80
N CYS A 229 10.50 -7.67 -19.59
CA CYS A 229 11.12 -8.48 -20.63
C CYS A 229 10.12 -9.53 -21.16
N HIS A 230 9.52 -10.31 -20.26
CA HIS A 230 8.59 -11.37 -20.63
C HIS A 230 7.25 -10.85 -21.17
N LEU A 231 6.73 -9.74 -20.65
CA LEU A 231 5.51 -9.11 -21.20
C LEU A 231 5.71 -8.69 -22.66
N LYS A 232 6.92 -8.28 -23.05
CA LYS A 232 7.22 -7.85 -24.42
C LYS A 232 7.42 -9.02 -25.37
N SER A 233 7.93 -10.16 -24.89
CA SER A 233 8.16 -11.35 -25.70
C SER A 233 6.94 -12.27 -25.77
N GLU A 234 6.30 -12.51 -24.63
CA GLU A 234 5.21 -13.49 -24.44
C GLU A 234 4.12 -12.93 -23.51
N PRO A 235 3.30 -11.96 -23.98
CA PRO A 235 2.30 -11.28 -23.15
C PRO A 235 1.27 -12.24 -22.54
N GLU A 236 0.73 -13.17 -23.33
CA GLU A 236 -0.32 -14.11 -22.89
C GLU A 236 0.17 -15.03 -21.76
N LEU A 237 1.34 -15.65 -21.94
CA LEU A 237 1.96 -16.53 -20.94
C LEU A 237 2.31 -15.76 -19.66
N THR A 238 2.86 -14.55 -19.81
CA THR A 238 3.22 -13.69 -18.67
C THR A 238 1.99 -13.29 -17.88
N CYS A 239 0.94 -12.80 -18.54
CA CYS A 239 -0.31 -12.42 -17.89
C CYS A 239 -0.98 -13.62 -17.22
N SER A 240 -0.97 -14.80 -17.85
CA SER A 240 -1.53 -16.03 -17.27
C SER A 240 -0.76 -16.49 -16.02
N ALA A 241 0.58 -16.48 -16.04
CA ALA A 241 1.40 -16.84 -14.88
C ALA A 241 1.15 -15.91 -13.68
N ILE A 242 1.00 -14.61 -13.94
CA ILE A 242 0.72 -13.62 -12.89
C ILE A 242 -0.74 -13.71 -12.42
N ALA A 243 -1.72 -13.96 -13.29
CA ALA A 243 -3.13 -14.09 -12.92
C ALA A 243 -3.36 -15.28 -11.97
N ARG A 244 -2.75 -16.45 -12.27
CA ARG A 244 -2.80 -17.64 -11.40
C ARG A 244 -2.27 -17.39 -9.98
N HIS A 245 -1.43 -16.37 -9.80
CA HIS A 245 -1.00 -15.91 -8.48
C HIS A 245 -2.06 -15.07 -7.77
N GLY A 246 -2.76 -14.19 -8.51
CA GLY A 246 -3.86 -13.37 -8.02
C GLY A 246 -5.08 -14.19 -7.58
N ASP A 247 -5.39 -15.31 -8.26
CA ASP A 247 -6.49 -16.20 -7.89
C ASP A 247 -6.41 -16.76 -6.47
N ARG A 248 -5.21 -16.75 -5.86
CA ARG A 248 -4.95 -17.25 -4.51
C ARG A 248 -5.10 -16.18 -3.42
N GLU A 249 -5.76 -15.06 -3.71
CA GLU A 249 -6.01 -13.96 -2.77
C GLU A 249 -6.57 -14.40 -1.40
N PRO A 250 -7.52 -15.35 -1.28
CA PRO A 250 -7.98 -15.85 0.02
C PRO A 250 -6.88 -16.53 0.84
N GLU A 251 -6.02 -17.32 0.17
CA GLU A 251 -4.86 -17.94 0.79
C GLU A 251 -3.83 -16.89 1.21
N MET A 252 -3.65 -15.82 0.43
CA MET A 252 -2.77 -14.69 0.76
C MET A 252 -3.26 -13.97 2.02
N LEU A 253 -4.56 -13.69 2.11
CA LEU A 253 -5.14 -13.04 3.27
C LEU A 253 -4.99 -13.91 4.53
N SER A 254 -5.23 -15.21 4.42
CA SER A 254 -5.04 -16.17 5.52
C SER A 254 -3.57 -16.21 5.96
N SER A 255 -2.64 -16.34 5.01
CA SER A 255 -1.19 -16.33 5.28
C SER A 255 -0.75 -15.02 5.93
N HIS A 256 -1.20 -13.88 5.42
CA HIS A 256 -0.91 -12.56 6.00
C HIS A 256 -1.40 -12.44 7.45
N ARG A 257 -2.61 -12.92 7.75
CA ARG A 257 -3.15 -12.94 9.11
C ARG A 257 -2.31 -13.83 10.03
N GLY A 258 -1.92 -15.02 9.58
CA GLY A 258 -1.03 -15.92 10.32
C GLY A 258 0.33 -15.28 10.62
N GLN A 259 0.99 -14.71 9.61
CA GLN A 259 2.26 -13.99 9.77
C GLN A 259 2.14 -12.82 10.76
N SER A 260 1.04 -12.07 10.71
CA SER A 260 0.78 -10.96 11.65
C SER A 260 0.62 -11.49 13.07
N ALA A 261 -0.15 -12.57 13.25
CA ALA A 261 -0.34 -13.22 14.55
C ALA A 261 0.98 -13.75 15.14
N TYR A 262 1.86 -14.34 14.33
CA TYR A 262 3.17 -14.80 14.80
C TYR A 262 4.11 -13.64 15.18
N ARG A 263 4.08 -12.53 14.43
CA ARG A 263 4.83 -11.31 14.80
C ARG A 263 4.30 -10.70 16.09
N ASP A 264 2.98 -10.66 16.26
CA ASP A 264 2.36 -10.17 17.51
C ASP A 264 2.69 -11.09 18.69
N ALA A 265 2.70 -12.41 18.49
CA ALA A 265 3.10 -13.38 19.50
C ALA A 265 4.57 -13.18 19.92
N TYR A 266 5.48 -12.97 18.96
CA TYR A 266 6.88 -12.64 19.25
C TYR A 266 7.02 -11.38 20.12
N ASN A 267 6.27 -10.32 19.77
CA ASN A 267 6.34 -9.05 20.47
C ASN A 267 5.75 -9.11 21.88
N ARG A 268 4.72 -9.95 22.10
CA ARG A 268 4.04 -10.10 23.40
C ARG A 268 4.70 -11.12 24.32
N ALA A 269 5.47 -12.06 23.79
CA ALA A 269 6.11 -13.11 24.56
C ALA A 269 7.10 -12.53 25.59
N GLU A 270 6.94 -12.95 26.84
CA GLU A 270 7.82 -12.56 27.95
C GLU A 270 9.07 -13.46 28.00
N HIS A 271 8.92 -14.73 27.61
CA HIS A 271 9.98 -15.73 27.66
C HIS A 271 10.67 -15.93 26.31
N GLN A 272 11.99 -16.12 26.32
CA GLN A 272 12.78 -16.32 25.10
C GLN A 272 12.42 -17.59 24.33
N GLU A 273 11.96 -18.64 25.02
CA GLU A 273 11.47 -19.87 24.38
C GLU A 273 10.22 -19.62 23.52
N GLU A 274 9.28 -18.83 24.03
CA GLU A 274 8.07 -18.43 23.30
C GLU A 274 8.42 -17.54 22.10
N LYS A 275 9.37 -16.61 22.29
CA LYS A 275 9.90 -15.79 21.19
C LYS A 275 10.56 -16.65 20.11
N ALA A 276 11.38 -17.61 20.50
CA ALA A 276 12.01 -18.56 19.57
C ALA A 276 10.98 -19.33 18.75
N ARG A 277 9.93 -19.85 19.40
CA ARG A 277 8.84 -20.55 18.72
C ARG A 277 8.10 -19.63 17.74
N ALA A 278 7.71 -18.43 18.18
CA ALA A 278 7.02 -17.46 17.33
C ALA A 278 7.87 -17.02 16.11
N ALA A 279 9.18 -16.82 16.30
CA ALA A 279 10.10 -16.48 15.21
C ALA A 279 10.24 -17.61 14.18
N MET A 280 10.34 -18.87 14.65
CA MET A 280 10.39 -20.04 13.77
C MET A 280 9.07 -20.27 13.02
N ASP A 281 7.93 -20.08 13.67
CA ASP A 281 6.62 -20.17 13.04
C ASP A 281 6.43 -19.08 11.96
N LEU A 282 6.84 -17.84 12.26
CA LEU A 282 6.85 -16.77 11.28
C LEU A 282 7.77 -17.08 10.09
N HIS A 283 8.99 -17.56 10.35
CA HIS A 283 9.94 -17.94 9.31
C HIS A 283 9.35 -19.01 8.37
N ARG A 284 8.77 -20.08 8.93
CA ARG A 284 8.10 -21.12 8.15
C ARG A 284 6.93 -20.57 7.34
N ALA A 285 6.07 -19.75 7.95
CA ALA A 285 4.88 -19.19 7.29
C ALA A 285 5.26 -18.30 6.09
N VAL A 286 6.34 -17.52 6.20
CA VAL A 286 6.84 -16.70 5.09
C VAL A 286 7.47 -17.55 4.00
N LEU A 287 8.28 -18.55 4.35
CA LEU A 287 8.95 -19.39 3.34
C LEU A 287 7.97 -20.25 2.55
N GLU A 288 7.10 -21.00 3.23
CA GLU A 288 6.11 -21.86 2.57
C GLU A 288 4.97 -21.08 1.91
N GLY A 289 4.69 -19.85 2.39
CA GLY A 289 3.62 -18.99 1.89
C GLY A 289 4.03 -18.04 0.77
N ASP A 290 4.89 -17.07 1.08
CA ASP A 290 5.21 -15.95 0.18
C ASP A 290 6.38 -16.29 -0.74
N VAL A 291 7.47 -16.84 -0.19
CA VAL A 291 8.69 -17.13 -0.97
C VAL A 291 8.44 -18.23 -1.98
N LYS A 292 7.89 -19.37 -1.54
CA LYS A 292 7.60 -20.51 -2.42
C LYS A 292 6.72 -20.10 -3.59
N ARG A 293 5.69 -19.31 -3.31
CA ARG A 293 4.73 -18.81 -4.29
C ARG A 293 5.38 -17.84 -5.28
N THR A 294 6.10 -16.84 -4.77
CA THR A 294 6.83 -15.87 -5.61
C THR A 294 7.86 -16.57 -6.49
N ALA A 295 8.61 -17.52 -5.93
CA ALA A 295 9.58 -18.33 -6.64
C ALA A 295 8.94 -19.16 -7.76
N THR A 296 7.79 -19.77 -7.51
CA THR A 296 7.04 -20.49 -8.55
C THR A 296 6.68 -19.58 -9.72
N VAL A 297 6.17 -18.37 -9.46
CA VAL A 297 5.84 -17.42 -10.54
C VAL A 297 7.09 -17.03 -11.31
N VAL A 298 8.19 -16.69 -10.63
CA VAL A 298 9.45 -16.33 -11.28
C VAL A 298 9.98 -17.47 -12.15
N LEU A 299 9.95 -18.71 -11.66
CA LEU A 299 10.37 -19.89 -12.40
C LEU A 299 9.45 -20.15 -13.61
N GLU A 300 8.14 -20.01 -13.46
CA GLU A 300 7.19 -20.15 -14.56
C GLU A 300 7.39 -19.09 -15.65
N LEU A 301 7.66 -17.83 -15.27
CA LEU A 301 8.02 -16.77 -16.22
C LEU A 301 9.28 -17.12 -17.01
N LEU A 302 10.25 -17.78 -16.38
CA LEU A 302 11.47 -18.27 -17.02
C LEU A 302 11.26 -19.59 -17.79
N GLY A 303 10.02 -20.07 -17.93
CA GLY A 303 9.69 -21.31 -18.64
C GLY A 303 10.10 -22.59 -17.89
N ARG A 304 10.34 -22.51 -16.57
CA ARG A 304 10.69 -23.65 -15.73
C ARG A 304 9.45 -24.28 -15.11
N ALA A 305 9.28 -25.58 -15.31
CA ALA A 305 8.20 -26.34 -14.69
C ALA A 305 8.49 -26.56 -13.21
N VAL A 306 7.61 -26.08 -12.34
CA VAL A 306 7.64 -26.37 -10.89
C VAL A 306 6.63 -27.47 -10.59
N PRO A 307 7.05 -28.65 -10.10
CA PRO A 307 6.13 -29.72 -9.75
C PRO A 307 5.07 -29.27 -8.74
N GLN A 308 3.84 -29.73 -8.91
CA GLN A 308 2.78 -29.46 -7.93
C GLN A 308 3.19 -30.01 -6.56
N GLY A 309 3.14 -29.18 -5.52
CA GLY A 309 3.57 -29.57 -4.17
C GLY A 309 5.08 -29.68 -3.97
N ALA A 310 5.90 -29.12 -4.89
CA ALA A 310 7.36 -29.12 -4.76
C ALA A 310 7.83 -28.68 -3.36
N SER A 311 8.86 -29.34 -2.83
CA SER A 311 9.45 -28.96 -1.56
C SER A 311 10.27 -27.66 -1.69
N LEU A 312 10.44 -26.90 -0.61
CA LEU A 312 11.32 -25.70 -0.62
C LEU A 312 12.76 -25.99 -1.09
N ALA A 313 13.29 -27.18 -0.84
CA ALA A 313 14.62 -27.57 -1.32
C ALA A 313 14.63 -27.67 -2.85
N THR A 314 13.64 -28.33 -3.43
CA THR A 314 13.46 -28.41 -4.88
C THR A 314 13.33 -27.02 -5.51
N VAL A 315 12.54 -26.13 -4.89
CA VAL A 315 12.39 -24.75 -5.36
C VAL A 315 13.71 -23.98 -5.29
N ARG A 316 14.47 -24.12 -4.19
CA ARG A 316 15.81 -23.51 -4.05
C ARG A 316 16.76 -24.00 -5.14
N ASP A 317 16.80 -25.30 -5.41
CA ASP A 317 17.70 -25.87 -6.40
C ASP A 317 17.36 -25.38 -7.81
N LEU A 318 16.07 -25.27 -8.15
CA LEU A 318 15.61 -24.68 -9.40
C LEU A 318 15.99 -23.20 -9.52
N LEU A 319 15.85 -22.42 -8.45
CA LEU A 319 16.29 -21.01 -8.44
C LEU A 319 17.82 -20.89 -8.57
N ALA A 320 18.57 -21.78 -7.94
CA ALA A 320 20.04 -21.78 -7.99
C ALA A 320 20.58 -22.18 -9.37
N ALA A 321 19.83 -22.94 -10.15
CA ALA A 321 20.15 -23.27 -11.53
C ALA A 321 20.01 -22.07 -12.49
N GLU A 322 19.27 -21.02 -12.09
CA GLU A 322 19.12 -19.76 -12.81
C GLU A 322 20.08 -18.69 -12.27
N ASP A 323 21.38 -19.00 -12.23
CA ASP A 323 22.42 -18.15 -11.62
C ASP A 323 22.58 -16.78 -12.30
N ASP A 324 22.34 -16.72 -13.61
CA ASP A 324 22.33 -15.48 -14.39
C ASP A 324 21.17 -14.54 -14.02
N GLN A 325 20.09 -15.05 -13.40
CA GLN A 325 18.91 -14.25 -13.03
C GLN A 325 19.04 -13.68 -11.61
N PRO A 326 19.24 -12.36 -11.43
CA PRO A 326 19.50 -11.79 -10.11
C PRO A 326 18.33 -11.94 -9.12
N LEU A 327 17.08 -11.96 -9.61
CA LEU A 327 15.91 -12.19 -8.77
C LEU A 327 15.87 -13.63 -8.23
N CYS A 328 16.26 -14.62 -9.04
CA CYS A 328 16.38 -16.01 -8.61
C CYS A 328 17.43 -16.16 -7.51
N ARG A 329 18.61 -15.54 -7.68
CA ARG A 329 19.63 -15.49 -6.63
C ARG A 329 19.13 -14.83 -5.34
N LEU A 330 18.40 -13.72 -5.47
CA LEU A 330 17.84 -13.01 -4.32
C LEU A 330 16.82 -13.88 -3.55
N LEU A 331 15.92 -14.56 -4.25
CA LEU A 331 14.96 -15.49 -3.65
C LEU A 331 15.65 -16.72 -3.04
N ALA A 332 16.58 -17.34 -3.76
CA ALA A 332 17.33 -18.49 -3.27
C ALA A 332 18.09 -18.18 -1.96
N SER A 333 18.62 -16.95 -1.83
CA SER A 333 19.31 -16.48 -0.61
C SER A 333 18.44 -16.51 0.66
N THR A 334 17.12 -16.53 0.51
CA THR A 334 16.17 -16.58 1.64
C THR A 334 15.93 -17.99 2.15
N ILE A 335 16.21 -19.02 1.34
CA ILE A 335 15.95 -20.42 1.68
C ILE A 335 17.21 -21.04 2.28
N ARG A 336 17.34 -20.93 3.60
CA ARG A 336 18.43 -21.53 4.38
C ARG A 336 18.11 -22.99 4.71
N SER A 337 18.79 -23.92 4.04
CA SER A 337 18.49 -25.37 4.13
C SER A 337 18.64 -25.92 5.54
N ASP A 338 19.65 -25.46 6.28
CA ASP A 338 19.91 -25.78 7.69
C ASP A 338 18.71 -25.42 8.57
N TRP A 339 18.25 -24.17 8.49
CA TRP A 339 17.15 -23.66 9.33
C TRP A 339 15.81 -24.27 8.94
N ARG A 340 15.56 -24.42 7.65
CA ARG A 340 14.36 -25.04 7.11
C ARG A 340 14.24 -26.49 7.54
N ASN A 341 15.32 -27.27 7.50
CA ASN A 341 15.31 -28.67 7.92
C ASN A 341 15.07 -28.79 9.43
N ALA A 342 15.73 -27.96 10.24
CA ALA A 342 15.47 -27.90 11.68
C ALA A 342 14.00 -27.60 11.99
N ASN A 343 13.39 -26.63 11.31
CA ASN A 343 11.98 -26.30 11.48
C ASN A 343 11.04 -27.44 11.04
N ALA A 344 11.30 -28.03 9.86
CA ALA A 344 10.47 -29.10 9.28
C ALA A 344 10.44 -30.38 10.14
N HIS A 345 11.50 -30.63 10.91
CA HIS A 345 11.60 -31.78 11.82
C HIS A 345 11.32 -31.43 13.28
N GLU A 346 10.86 -30.19 13.56
CA GLU A 346 10.70 -29.65 14.93
C GLU A 346 11.98 -29.80 15.78
N ASP A 347 13.14 -29.84 15.13
CA ASP A 347 14.46 -29.96 15.74
C ASP A 347 15.03 -28.56 16.05
N PHE A 348 14.26 -27.81 16.83
CA PHE A 348 14.69 -26.52 17.36
C PHE A 348 14.28 -26.37 18.83
N ARG A 349 15.15 -25.73 19.61
CA ARG A 349 14.88 -25.44 21.03
C ARG A 349 15.66 -24.23 21.50
N TRP A 350 15.14 -23.54 22.51
CA TRP A 350 15.90 -22.54 23.24
C TRP A 350 16.87 -23.25 24.20
N ASP A 351 18.15 -22.89 24.16
CA ASP A 351 19.11 -23.29 25.19
C ASP A 351 19.19 -22.20 26.26
N PRO A 352 18.63 -22.44 27.47
CA PRO A 352 18.65 -21.44 28.54
C PRO A 352 20.05 -21.20 29.10
N VAL A 353 20.99 -22.14 28.94
CA VAL A 353 22.34 -22.02 29.50
C VAL A 353 23.18 -21.06 28.68
N SER A 354 23.18 -21.23 27.36
CA SER A 354 23.91 -20.35 26.44
C SER A 354 23.08 -19.15 25.98
N SER A 355 21.80 -19.09 26.33
CA SER A 355 20.85 -18.06 25.87
C SER A 355 20.84 -17.92 24.34
N THR A 356 20.83 -19.06 23.64
CA THR A 356 20.82 -19.11 22.17
C THR A 356 19.72 -20.04 21.67
N LEU A 357 19.25 -19.79 20.45
CA LEU A 357 18.39 -20.75 19.74
C LEU A 357 19.29 -21.84 19.14
N LEU A 358 18.92 -23.11 19.35
CA LEU A 358 19.56 -24.25 18.69
C LEU A 358 18.67 -24.72 17.54
N LEU A 359 19.23 -24.83 16.34
CA LEU A 359 18.59 -25.32 15.12
C LEU A 359 19.38 -26.53 14.60
N GLY A 360 18.82 -27.74 14.68
CA GLY A 360 19.57 -28.96 14.33
C GLY A 360 20.84 -29.13 15.19
N GLY A 361 20.80 -28.67 16.45
CA GLY A 361 21.95 -28.63 17.36
C GLY A 361 22.97 -27.51 17.09
N GLN A 362 22.80 -26.69 16.05
CA GLN A 362 23.69 -25.56 15.77
C GLN A 362 23.16 -24.27 16.39
N PRO A 363 24.01 -23.43 17.00
CA PRO A 363 23.60 -22.16 17.56
C PRO A 363 23.20 -21.17 16.46
N ALA A 364 22.08 -20.49 16.67
CA ALA A 364 21.56 -19.39 15.87
C ALA A 364 21.09 -18.26 16.80
N GLU A 365 21.31 -17.02 16.35
CA GLU A 365 20.79 -15.84 17.02
C GLU A 365 19.30 -15.69 16.70
N LEU A 366 18.48 -15.47 17.73
CA LEU A 366 17.03 -15.33 17.57
C LEU A 366 16.66 -14.17 16.64
N ASP A 367 17.32 -13.02 16.83
CA ASP A 367 17.08 -11.83 16.00
C ASP A 367 17.44 -12.09 14.53
N GLN A 368 18.41 -12.95 14.23
CA GLN A 368 18.73 -13.28 12.84
C GLN A 368 17.63 -14.09 12.16
N VAL A 369 16.95 -14.99 12.89
CA VAL A 369 15.81 -15.75 12.35
C VAL A 369 14.64 -14.82 12.03
N LEU A 370 14.32 -13.91 12.96
CA LEU A 370 13.27 -12.91 12.76
C LEU A 370 13.61 -11.97 11.59
N ASP A 371 14.85 -11.45 11.56
CA ASP A 371 15.35 -10.57 10.50
C ASP A 371 15.25 -11.24 9.13
N ALA A 372 15.64 -12.51 9.03
CA ALA A 372 15.54 -13.30 7.80
C ALA A 372 14.09 -13.48 7.32
N ALA A 373 13.15 -13.75 8.23
CA ALA A 373 11.73 -13.87 7.88
C ALA A 373 11.16 -12.53 7.36
N ILE A 374 11.46 -11.42 8.05
CA ILE A 374 11.03 -10.07 7.64
C ILE A 374 11.64 -9.70 6.27
N ARG A 375 12.93 -9.99 6.07
CA ARG A 375 13.63 -9.75 4.79
C ARG A 375 13.03 -10.57 3.65
N ALA A 376 12.75 -11.85 3.87
CA ALA A 376 12.15 -12.72 2.85
C ALA A 376 10.78 -12.21 2.40
N ARG A 377 9.94 -11.81 3.36
CA ARG A 377 8.64 -11.17 3.08
C ARG A 377 8.77 -9.87 2.30
N ALA A 378 9.75 -9.03 2.67
CA ALA A 378 10.00 -7.77 1.98
C ALA A 378 10.41 -7.97 0.51
N ILE A 379 11.20 -9.00 0.21
CA ILE A 379 11.57 -9.37 -1.17
C ILE A 379 10.31 -9.77 -1.98
N CYS A 380 9.44 -10.60 -1.40
CA CYS A 380 8.21 -11.05 -2.08
C CYS A 380 7.25 -9.89 -2.35
N ARG A 381 7.05 -8.98 -1.38
CA ARG A 381 6.30 -7.73 -1.61
C ARG A 381 6.95 -6.86 -2.69
N GLY A 382 8.27 -6.79 -2.68
CA GLY A 382 9.03 -6.10 -3.73
C GLY A 382 8.70 -6.63 -5.12
N PHE A 383 8.59 -7.96 -5.28
CA PHE A 383 8.15 -8.57 -6.53
C PHE A 383 6.74 -8.11 -6.96
N GLU A 384 5.76 -8.14 -6.06
CA GLU A 384 4.39 -7.66 -6.34
C GLU A 384 4.37 -6.20 -6.80
N HIS A 385 5.13 -5.34 -6.14
CA HIS A 385 5.30 -3.95 -6.55
C HIS A 385 5.95 -3.83 -7.94
N GLY A 386 6.91 -4.70 -8.25
CA GLY A 386 7.58 -4.72 -9.56
C GLY A 386 6.66 -5.13 -10.70
N VAL A 387 5.79 -6.12 -10.46
CA VAL A 387 4.71 -6.51 -11.37
C VAL A 387 3.78 -5.33 -11.65
N ALA A 388 3.33 -4.64 -10.60
CA ALA A 388 2.43 -3.49 -10.74
C ALA A 388 3.06 -2.34 -11.55
N VAL A 389 4.35 -2.03 -11.32
CA VAL A 389 5.08 -1.02 -12.09
C VAL A 389 5.21 -1.46 -13.56
N SER A 390 5.59 -2.70 -13.81
CA SER A 390 5.71 -3.25 -15.17
C SER A 390 4.38 -3.20 -15.93
N TYR A 391 3.28 -3.58 -15.27
CA TYR A 391 1.94 -3.55 -15.84
C TYR A 391 1.49 -2.14 -16.18
N ALA A 392 1.78 -1.17 -15.31
CA ALA A 392 1.44 0.22 -15.57
C ALA A 392 2.23 0.78 -16.77
N GLN A 393 3.52 0.45 -16.90
CA GLN A 393 4.39 0.90 -17.98
C GLN A 393 4.04 0.26 -19.33
N ASN A 394 3.45 -0.94 -19.32
CA ASN A 394 3.14 -1.73 -20.51
C ASN A 394 1.63 -2.03 -20.62
N ALA A 395 0.77 -1.08 -20.22
CA ALA A 395 -0.67 -1.29 -20.11
C ALA A 395 -1.34 -1.82 -21.39
N SER A 396 -0.82 -1.48 -22.57
CA SER A 396 -1.31 -1.96 -23.87
C SER A 396 -1.08 -3.45 -24.13
N LEU A 397 -0.18 -4.10 -23.37
CA LEU A 397 0.16 -5.51 -23.50
C LEU A 397 -0.59 -6.39 -22.49
N ILE A 398 -1.35 -5.79 -21.57
CA ILE A 398 -2.02 -6.51 -20.48
C ILE A 398 -3.32 -7.12 -20.99
N ILE A 399 -3.38 -8.43 -21.01
CA ILE A 399 -4.57 -9.22 -21.33
C ILE A 399 -5.20 -9.63 -20.01
N ARG A 400 -6.35 -9.03 -19.67
CA ARG A 400 -7.10 -9.38 -18.46
C ARG A 400 -8.06 -10.52 -18.76
N GLY A 401 -7.91 -11.64 -18.06
CA GLY A 401 -8.91 -12.70 -18.05
C GLY A 401 -10.21 -12.23 -17.39
N ALA A 402 -11.34 -12.80 -17.82
CA ALA A 402 -12.62 -12.65 -17.16
C ALA A 402 -12.73 -13.71 -16.05
N GLU A 403 -11.99 -13.51 -14.96
CA GLU A 403 -12.13 -14.34 -13.77
C GLU A 403 -13.11 -13.69 -12.81
N ASP A 404 -14.04 -14.48 -12.26
CA ASP A 404 -15.00 -14.00 -11.30
C ASP A 404 -14.26 -13.59 -10.01
N PRO A 405 -14.30 -12.31 -9.60
CA PRO A 405 -13.60 -11.86 -8.42
C PRO A 405 -14.12 -12.62 -7.20
N ASN A 406 -13.22 -13.18 -6.40
CA ASN A 406 -13.57 -13.81 -5.14
C ASN A 406 -13.98 -12.74 -4.10
N TYR A 407 -14.44 -13.17 -2.92
CA TYR A 407 -14.92 -12.22 -1.90
C TYR A 407 -13.81 -11.28 -1.38
N VAL A 408 -12.54 -11.70 -1.36
CA VAL A 408 -11.41 -10.86 -0.95
C VAL A 408 -11.17 -9.77 -1.98
N SER A 409 -11.16 -10.11 -3.27
CA SER A 409 -11.02 -9.13 -4.36
C SER A 409 -12.14 -8.08 -4.30
N ARG A 410 -13.37 -8.52 -4.02
CA ARG A 410 -14.54 -7.64 -3.84
C ARG A 410 -14.39 -6.74 -2.62
N ASP A 411 -13.98 -7.27 -1.47
CA ASP A 411 -13.73 -6.47 -0.26
C ASP A 411 -12.63 -5.42 -0.48
N LEU A 412 -11.55 -5.77 -1.20
CA LEU A 412 -10.49 -4.84 -1.57
C LEU A 412 -10.99 -3.75 -2.54
N ALA A 413 -11.88 -4.10 -3.47
CA ALA A 413 -12.52 -3.14 -4.37
C ALA A 413 -13.48 -2.20 -3.60
N ILE A 414 -14.21 -2.71 -2.62
CA ILE A 414 -15.03 -1.90 -1.70
C ILE A 414 -14.18 -0.88 -0.95
N LEU A 415 -13.06 -1.32 -0.35
CA LEU A 415 -12.13 -0.43 0.36
C LEU A 415 -11.51 0.63 -0.55
N GLN A 416 -11.17 0.25 -1.79
CA GLN A 416 -10.69 1.20 -2.79
C GLN A 416 -11.76 2.25 -3.12
N ALA A 417 -12.99 1.81 -3.41
CA ALA A 417 -14.12 2.70 -3.71
C ALA A 417 -14.41 3.69 -2.58
N ALA A 418 -14.36 3.23 -1.31
CA ALA A 418 -14.53 4.09 -0.14
C ALA A 418 -13.39 5.12 -0.02
N GLY A 419 -12.14 4.69 -0.21
CA GLY A 419 -10.99 5.59 -0.18
C GLY A 419 -11.03 6.67 -1.27
N GLU A 420 -11.37 6.30 -2.50
CA GLU A 420 -11.59 7.24 -3.61
C GLU A 420 -12.75 8.21 -3.35
N ALA A 421 -13.75 7.77 -2.58
CA ALA A 421 -14.86 8.59 -2.12
C ALA A 421 -14.49 9.54 -0.95
N ARG A 422 -13.21 9.60 -0.55
CA ARG A 422 -12.68 10.36 0.61
C ARG A 422 -13.19 9.86 1.96
N PHE A 423 -13.68 8.63 2.01
CA PHE A 423 -14.27 8.07 3.22
C PHE A 423 -13.30 7.07 3.88
N PRO A 424 -12.75 7.41 5.07
CA PRO A 424 -11.80 6.54 5.75
C PRO A 424 -12.52 5.33 6.37
N VAL A 425 -12.03 4.13 6.06
CA VAL A 425 -12.52 2.87 6.64
C VAL A 425 -11.46 2.31 7.58
N LEU A 426 -11.85 1.97 8.80
CA LEU A 426 -10.97 1.41 9.84
C LEU A 426 -10.89 -0.11 9.76
N ASP A 427 -12.01 -0.77 9.44
CA ASP A 427 -12.07 -2.22 9.24
C ASP A 427 -13.24 -2.60 8.30
N ILE A 428 -13.15 -3.78 7.68
CA ILE A 428 -14.22 -4.35 6.86
C ILE A 428 -14.53 -5.77 7.32
N ARG A 429 -15.82 -6.07 7.46
CA ARG A 429 -16.30 -7.41 7.82
C ARG A 429 -17.45 -7.83 6.93
N ARG A 430 -17.41 -9.08 6.49
CA ARG A 430 -18.46 -9.69 5.68
C ARG A 430 -19.15 -10.81 6.46
N GLN A 431 -20.48 -10.80 6.46
CA GLN A 431 -21.32 -11.84 7.05
C GLN A 431 -22.41 -12.21 6.05
N GLY A 432 -22.15 -13.24 5.23
CA GLY A 432 -23.01 -13.58 4.10
C GLY A 432 -23.08 -12.43 3.09
N SER A 433 -24.29 -11.93 2.82
CA SER A 433 -24.54 -10.78 1.94
C SER A 433 -24.53 -9.42 2.67
N LEU A 434 -24.20 -9.38 3.96
CA LEU A 434 -23.99 -8.15 4.71
C LEU A 434 -22.50 -7.76 4.67
N VAL A 435 -22.24 -6.49 4.35
CA VAL A 435 -20.92 -5.86 4.50
C VAL A 435 -20.99 -4.77 5.56
N ARG A 436 -20.15 -4.89 6.58
CA ARG A 436 -19.93 -3.88 7.62
C ARG A 436 -18.62 -3.14 7.38
N LEU A 437 -18.69 -1.82 7.44
CA LEU A 437 -17.54 -0.92 7.45
C LEU A 437 -17.46 -0.26 8.83
N ASP A 438 -16.37 -0.52 9.56
CA ASP A 438 -16.07 0.21 10.79
C ASP A 438 -15.35 1.51 10.43
N VAL A 439 -15.81 2.65 10.94
CA VAL A 439 -15.40 4.01 10.51
C VAL A 439 -15.22 4.96 11.70
N PRO A 440 -14.51 6.09 11.55
CA PRO A 440 -14.58 7.20 12.50
C PRO A 440 -16.02 7.72 12.64
N ASP A 441 -16.30 8.46 13.71
CA ASP A 441 -17.60 9.07 13.91
C ASP A 441 -18.00 9.97 12.73
N VAL A 442 -19.20 9.76 12.23
CA VAL A 442 -19.76 10.46 11.08
C VAL A 442 -20.41 11.76 11.55
N SER A 443 -19.96 12.87 10.98
CA SER A 443 -20.58 14.18 11.14
C SER A 443 -21.49 14.52 9.95
N ILE A 444 -22.18 15.66 10.03
CA ILE A 444 -23.02 16.17 8.92
C ILE A 444 -22.14 16.40 7.69
N GLU A 445 -20.93 16.90 7.90
CA GLU A 445 -19.96 17.17 6.84
C GLU A 445 -19.51 15.88 6.14
N THR A 446 -19.42 14.75 6.85
CA THR A 446 -18.92 13.48 6.30
C THR A 446 -20.00 12.50 5.86
N LEU A 447 -21.29 12.78 6.11
CA LEU A 447 -22.34 11.82 5.73
C LEU A 447 -22.41 11.66 4.21
N ARG A 448 -22.18 12.75 3.46
CA ARG A 448 -22.19 12.70 1.99
C ARG A 448 -21.12 11.75 1.47
N GLU A 449 -19.92 11.79 2.05
CA GLU A 449 -18.82 10.88 1.74
C GLU A 449 -19.17 9.44 2.10
N ALA A 450 -19.88 9.21 3.22
CA ALA A 450 -20.36 7.88 3.59
C ALA A 450 -21.36 7.33 2.56
N CYS A 451 -22.35 8.14 2.13
CA CYS A 451 -23.29 7.77 1.07
C CYS A 451 -22.56 7.50 -0.26
N ARG A 452 -21.57 8.33 -0.63
CA ARG A 452 -20.75 8.14 -1.83
C ARG A 452 -19.97 6.84 -1.77
N ALA A 453 -19.36 6.53 -0.63
CA ALA A 453 -18.64 5.29 -0.41
C ALA A 453 -19.56 4.08 -0.59
N ILE A 454 -20.73 4.07 0.07
CA ILE A 454 -21.70 2.98 -0.08
C ILE A 454 -22.13 2.80 -1.54
N LEU A 455 -22.46 3.88 -2.27
CA LEU A 455 -22.87 3.76 -3.68
C LEU A 455 -21.75 3.20 -4.57
N ARG A 456 -20.53 3.73 -4.45
CA ARG A 456 -19.40 3.22 -5.26
C ARG A 456 -19.04 1.79 -4.89
N SER A 457 -19.09 1.45 -3.60
CA SER A 457 -18.87 0.07 -3.14
C SER A 457 -19.97 -0.87 -3.62
N ALA A 458 -21.23 -0.42 -3.75
CA ALA A 458 -22.31 -1.20 -4.34
C ALA A 458 -22.16 -1.43 -5.85
N MET A 459 -21.46 -0.54 -6.57
CA MET A 459 -21.05 -0.80 -7.95
C MET A 459 -19.92 -1.84 -8.01
N ALA A 460 -19.00 -1.82 -7.04
CA ALA A 460 -17.88 -2.75 -6.97
C ALA A 460 -18.31 -4.18 -6.58
N ASP A 461 -19.33 -4.33 -5.73
CA ASP A 461 -19.94 -5.62 -5.38
C ASP A 461 -21.48 -5.54 -5.38
N PRO A 462 -22.14 -5.77 -6.53
CA PRO A 462 -23.60 -5.75 -6.63
C PRO A 462 -24.32 -6.86 -5.85
N GLY A 463 -23.59 -7.84 -5.31
CA GLY A 463 -24.12 -8.96 -4.54
C GLY A 463 -24.37 -8.65 -3.06
N VAL A 464 -24.01 -7.46 -2.58
CA VAL A 464 -24.25 -7.04 -1.20
C VAL A 464 -25.72 -6.64 -1.03
N GLU A 465 -26.40 -7.31 -0.09
CA GLU A 465 -27.81 -7.06 0.22
C GLU A 465 -27.99 -5.98 1.30
N ARG A 466 -27.00 -5.85 2.20
CA ARG A 466 -27.05 -4.88 3.31
C ARG A 466 -25.68 -4.29 3.60
N TRP A 467 -25.64 -2.96 3.65
CA TRP A 467 -24.50 -2.16 4.07
C TRP A 467 -24.72 -1.66 5.48
N GLU A 468 -23.72 -1.82 6.34
CA GLU A 468 -23.71 -1.31 7.71
C GLU A 468 -22.46 -0.45 7.92
N VAL A 469 -22.64 0.84 8.18
CA VAL A 469 -21.55 1.74 8.58
C VAL A 469 -21.60 1.91 10.08
N ARG A 470 -20.63 1.29 10.77
CA ARG A 470 -20.52 1.28 12.23
C ARG A 470 -19.44 2.25 12.68
N GLN A 471 -19.78 3.10 13.64
CA GLN A 471 -18.89 4.15 14.13
C GLN A 471 -18.09 3.68 15.35
N CYS A 472 -16.98 4.36 15.64
CA CYS A 472 -16.15 4.08 16.82
C CYS A 472 -16.91 4.29 18.13
N SER A 473 -17.72 5.35 18.19
CA SER A 473 -18.52 5.66 19.37
C SER A 473 -19.65 4.63 19.57
N PRO A 474 -19.68 3.92 20.71
CA PRO A 474 -20.61 2.81 20.93
C PRO A 474 -22.06 3.25 21.14
N ASP A 475 -22.30 4.52 21.46
CA ASP A 475 -23.61 5.14 21.64
C ASP A 475 -24.25 5.62 20.32
N ARG A 476 -23.54 5.49 19.19
CA ARG A 476 -24.03 5.85 17.87
C ARG A 476 -24.70 4.66 17.19
N LEU A 477 -25.89 4.88 16.64
CA LEU A 477 -26.54 3.88 15.80
C LEU A 477 -25.78 3.72 14.47
N PRO A 478 -25.67 2.49 13.94
CA PRO A 478 -25.06 2.27 12.64
C PRO A 478 -25.96 2.79 11.51
N LEU A 479 -25.36 3.42 10.51
CA LEU A 479 -26.05 3.79 9.27
C LEU A 479 -26.23 2.52 8.42
N CYS A 480 -27.47 2.08 8.24
CA CYS A 480 -27.79 0.85 7.52
C CYS A 480 -28.51 1.14 6.19
N VAL A 481 -27.96 0.70 5.06
CA VAL A 481 -28.61 0.83 3.74
C VAL A 481 -28.73 -0.54 3.10
N ASP A 482 -29.93 -0.95 2.72
CA ASP A 482 -30.15 -2.20 2.00
C ASP A 482 -30.06 -2.02 0.48
N ARG A 483 -30.16 -3.14 -0.25
CA ARG A 483 -30.12 -3.18 -1.70
C ARG A 483 -31.17 -2.31 -2.39
N THR A 484 -32.35 -2.11 -1.80
CA THR A 484 -33.38 -1.24 -2.38
C THR A 484 -32.95 0.22 -2.32
N GLY A 485 -32.36 0.64 -1.20
CA GLY A 485 -31.80 1.98 -1.02
C GLY A 485 -30.63 2.25 -1.96
N THR A 486 -29.66 1.33 -2.05
CA THR A 486 -28.51 1.50 -2.96
C THR A 486 -28.92 1.47 -4.42
N ARG A 487 -29.85 0.58 -4.82
CA ARG A 487 -30.37 0.53 -6.20
C ARG A 487 -31.08 1.81 -6.58
N ALA A 488 -31.93 2.35 -5.70
CA ALA A 488 -32.62 3.62 -5.95
C ALA A 488 -31.61 4.78 -6.09
N GLY A 489 -30.60 4.85 -5.21
CA GLY A 489 -29.53 5.85 -5.33
C GLY A 489 -28.72 5.72 -6.62
N LEU A 490 -28.34 4.50 -7.00
CA LEU A 490 -27.61 4.22 -8.24
C LEU A 490 -28.43 4.58 -9.47
N GLN A 491 -29.74 4.29 -9.51
CA GLN A 491 -30.62 4.69 -10.62
C GLN A 491 -30.67 6.20 -10.81
N VAL A 492 -30.63 6.97 -9.73
CA VAL A 492 -30.55 8.43 -9.82
C VAL A 492 -29.15 8.87 -10.30
N ALA A 493 -28.08 8.18 -9.87
CA ALA A 493 -26.71 8.57 -10.17
C ALA A 493 -26.17 8.11 -11.54
N GLU A 494 -26.73 7.06 -12.14
CA GLU A 494 -26.16 6.31 -13.27
C GLU A 494 -25.76 7.18 -14.46
N SER A 495 -26.59 8.15 -14.85
CA SER A 495 -26.34 9.03 -16.00
C SER A 495 -25.51 10.27 -15.66
N LEU A 496 -25.13 10.47 -14.38
CA LEU A 496 -24.65 11.75 -13.88
C LEU A 496 -23.18 11.72 -13.45
N TRP A 497 -22.61 10.55 -13.14
CA TRP A 497 -21.22 10.40 -12.68
C TRP A 497 -20.15 11.06 -13.55
N GLU A 498 -20.38 11.17 -14.87
CA GLU A 498 -19.45 11.78 -15.82
C GLU A 498 -19.62 13.31 -15.96
N SER A 499 -20.77 13.85 -15.56
CA SER A 499 -21.16 15.24 -15.83
C SER A 499 -21.24 16.12 -14.58
N VAL A 500 -21.78 15.60 -13.47
CA VAL A 500 -21.98 16.34 -12.21
C VAL A 500 -21.84 15.40 -11.01
N ASP A 501 -21.52 15.92 -9.82
CA ASP A 501 -21.50 15.11 -8.59
C ASP A 501 -22.92 14.63 -8.25
N PRO A 502 -23.21 13.31 -8.28
CA PRO A 502 -24.59 12.87 -8.17
C PRO A 502 -25.14 12.82 -6.75
N LEU A 503 -24.30 13.08 -5.76
CA LEU A 503 -24.64 12.82 -4.37
C LEU A 503 -25.79 13.67 -3.81
N PRO A 504 -25.91 14.98 -4.09
CA PRO A 504 -27.00 15.81 -3.55
C PRO A 504 -28.41 15.27 -3.82
N PHE A 505 -28.58 14.46 -4.87
CA PHE A 505 -29.86 13.86 -5.24
C PHE A 505 -29.89 12.34 -5.06
N ALA A 506 -28.78 11.63 -5.26
CA ALA A 506 -28.70 10.18 -5.07
C ALA A 506 -28.67 9.77 -3.59
N GLU A 507 -28.25 10.67 -2.69
CA GLU A 507 -28.29 10.41 -1.24
C GLU A 507 -29.72 10.41 -0.70
N LEU A 508 -30.66 11.15 -1.32
CA LEU A 508 -32.05 11.26 -0.83
C LEU A 508 -32.76 9.91 -0.66
N PRO A 509 -32.79 9.01 -1.67
CA PRO A 509 -33.35 7.67 -1.48
C PRO A 509 -32.55 6.83 -0.47
N MET A 510 -31.23 7.01 -0.37
CA MET A 510 -30.44 6.30 0.63
C MET A 510 -30.77 6.74 2.05
N LEU A 511 -30.98 8.04 2.28
CA LEU A 511 -31.39 8.59 3.57
C LEU A 511 -32.78 8.07 3.96
N ALA A 512 -33.73 8.05 3.02
CA ALA A 512 -35.05 7.48 3.26
C ALA A 512 -34.95 6.02 3.71
N ASN A 513 -34.16 5.21 3.00
CA ASN A 513 -33.92 3.81 3.33
C ASN A 513 -33.23 3.66 4.70
N ALA A 514 -32.20 4.46 4.97
CA ALA A 514 -31.45 4.42 6.21
C ALA A 514 -32.31 4.79 7.43
N MET A 515 -33.17 5.80 7.31
CA MET A 515 -34.11 6.17 8.37
C MET A 515 -35.10 5.03 8.67
N THR A 516 -35.66 4.42 7.63
CA THR A 516 -36.55 3.25 7.80
C THR A 516 -35.83 2.08 8.46
N ASN A 517 -34.59 1.79 8.04
CA ASN A 517 -33.78 0.71 8.61
C ASN A 517 -33.31 0.98 10.04
N ALA A 518 -33.22 2.25 10.44
CA ALA A 518 -32.98 2.66 11.83
C ALA A 518 -34.25 2.56 12.71
N GLY A 519 -35.41 2.22 12.13
CA GLY A 519 -36.68 2.14 12.85
C GLY A 519 -37.30 3.50 13.18
N GLU A 520 -36.86 4.57 12.51
CA GLU A 520 -37.41 5.90 12.72
C GLU A 520 -38.85 6.01 12.20
N PRO A 521 -39.73 6.79 12.87
CA PRO A 521 -41.08 7.01 12.39
C PRO A 521 -41.09 7.57 10.95
N ALA A 522 -42.07 7.16 10.16
CA ALA A 522 -42.18 7.59 8.75
C ALA A 522 -42.25 9.13 8.60
N GLU A 523 -42.84 9.83 9.58
CA GLU A 523 -42.85 11.30 9.59
C GLU A 523 -41.45 11.90 9.76
N THR A 524 -40.63 11.34 10.66
CA THR A 524 -39.24 11.73 10.87
C THR A 524 -38.41 11.47 9.61
N ALA A 525 -38.53 10.28 9.02
CA ALA A 525 -37.82 9.91 7.80
C ALA A 525 -38.11 10.90 6.67
N VAL A 526 -39.39 11.22 6.45
CA VAL A 526 -39.83 12.19 5.44
C VAL A 526 -39.34 13.59 5.75
N SER A 527 -39.40 14.02 7.02
CA SER A 527 -38.90 15.32 7.45
C SER A 527 -37.41 15.48 7.15
N THR A 528 -36.59 14.46 7.44
CA THR A 528 -35.16 14.46 7.14
C THR A 528 -34.90 14.54 5.64
N VAL A 529 -35.60 13.75 4.82
CA VAL A 529 -35.42 13.80 3.34
C VAL A 529 -35.88 15.13 2.75
N LEU A 530 -37.02 15.67 3.20
CA LEU A 530 -37.52 16.98 2.77
C LEU A 530 -36.55 18.10 3.14
N PHE A 531 -36.00 18.06 4.35
CA PHE A 531 -35.01 19.01 4.80
C PHE A 531 -33.76 18.96 3.91
N SER A 532 -33.17 17.77 3.71
CA SER A 532 -31.97 17.63 2.87
C SER A 532 -32.22 18.07 1.43
N ALA A 533 -33.34 17.68 0.82
CA ALA A 533 -33.70 18.10 -0.53
C ALA A 533 -33.84 19.63 -0.63
N ALA A 534 -34.52 20.26 0.33
CA ALA A 534 -34.67 21.71 0.36
C ALA A 534 -33.34 22.44 0.64
N ALA A 535 -32.48 21.87 1.49
CA ALA A 535 -31.15 22.39 1.80
C ALA A 535 -30.27 22.46 0.55
N HIS A 536 -30.30 21.43 -0.29
CA HIS A 536 -29.55 21.42 -1.55
C HIS A 536 -30.03 22.48 -2.53
N VAL A 537 -31.35 22.67 -2.69
CA VAL A 537 -31.91 23.71 -3.58
C VAL A 537 -31.49 25.10 -3.11
N VAL A 538 -31.64 25.38 -1.82
CA VAL A 538 -31.31 26.69 -1.24
C VAL A 538 -29.80 26.94 -1.25
N GLY A 539 -29.00 25.94 -0.87
CA GLY A 539 -27.55 26.05 -0.89
C GLY A 539 -27.00 26.32 -2.29
N GLU A 540 -27.57 25.68 -3.31
CA GLU A 540 -27.17 25.91 -4.70
C GLU A 540 -27.58 27.29 -5.21
N ARG A 541 -28.80 27.74 -4.87
CA ARG A 541 -29.24 29.12 -5.17
C ARG A 541 -28.30 30.14 -4.54
N ASP A 542 -27.97 29.96 -3.27
CA ASP A 542 -27.14 30.90 -2.52
C ASP A 542 -25.71 30.93 -3.06
N ARG A 543 -25.14 29.77 -3.45
CA ARG A 543 -23.85 29.66 -4.16
C ARG A 543 -23.85 30.45 -5.47
N LEU A 544 -24.94 30.37 -6.25
CA LEU A 544 -25.06 31.02 -7.56
C LEU A 544 -25.60 32.46 -7.50
N SER A 545 -25.98 32.95 -6.32
CA SER A 545 -26.68 34.23 -6.13
C SER A 545 -26.00 35.43 -6.80
N THR A 546 -24.68 35.54 -6.71
CA THR A 546 -23.92 36.63 -7.34
C THR A 546 -24.02 36.60 -8.87
N ALA A 547 -23.86 35.43 -9.48
CA ALA A 547 -23.94 35.26 -10.94
C ALA A 547 -25.37 35.48 -11.45
N LEU A 548 -26.36 34.96 -10.72
CA LEU A 548 -27.78 35.19 -10.98
C LEU A 548 -28.12 36.69 -10.92
N GLY A 549 -27.65 37.40 -9.89
CA GLY A 549 -27.85 38.84 -9.74
C GLY A 549 -27.25 39.67 -10.88
N GLN A 550 -26.18 39.17 -11.51
CA GLN A 550 -25.55 39.77 -12.70
C GLN A 550 -26.26 39.41 -14.01
N GLY A 551 -27.28 38.57 -13.99
CA GLY A 551 -28.03 38.18 -15.18
C GLY A 551 -27.43 36.99 -15.95
N ASP A 552 -26.57 36.18 -15.32
CA ASP A 552 -25.93 35.03 -15.99
C ASP A 552 -26.94 33.91 -16.31
N ALA A 553 -27.10 33.61 -17.60
CA ALA A 553 -27.98 32.57 -18.09
C ALA A 553 -27.47 31.16 -17.75
N ALA A 554 -26.15 30.94 -17.70
CA ALA A 554 -25.57 29.64 -17.36
C ALA A 554 -25.84 29.27 -15.91
N ALA A 555 -25.70 30.23 -14.99
CA ALA A 555 -26.04 30.06 -13.58
C ALA A 555 -27.55 29.73 -13.38
N LYS A 556 -28.42 30.34 -14.20
CA LYS A 556 -29.85 30.01 -14.20
C LYS A 556 -30.09 28.56 -14.64
N ASP A 557 -29.48 28.15 -15.75
CA ASP A 557 -29.66 26.80 -16.31
C ASP A 557 -29.11 25.73 -15.35
N GLU A 558 -27.97 26.00 -14.70
CA GLU A 558 -27.39 25.16 -13.65
C GLU A 558 -28.34 25.00 -12.46
N LEU A 559 -28.87 26.09 -11.89
CA LEU A 559 -29.80 26.03 -10.76
C LEU A 559 -31.10 25.27 -11.11
N ILE A 560 -31.66 25.51 -12.29
CA ILE A 560 -32.86 24.80 -12.78
C ILE A 560 -32.56 23.32 -12.98
N SER A 561 -31.41 22.98 -13.56
CA SER A 561 -30.98 21.59 -13.77
C SER A 561 -30.81 20.86 -12.44
N THR A 562 -30.05 21.44 -11.50
CA THR A 562 -29.84 20.89 -10.16
C THR A 562 -31.16 20.69 -9.42
N THR A 563 -32.10 21.64 -9.51
CA THR A 563 -33.41 21.51 -8.84
C THR A 563 -34.28 20.42 -9.46
N LYS A 564 -34.23 20.22 -10.78
CA LYS A 564 -34.89 19.08 -11.45
C LYS A 564 -34.32 17.74 -10.98
N LEU A 565 -32.99 17.65 -10.82
CA LEU A 565 -32.33 16.45 -10.31
C LEU A 565 -32.72 16.17 -8.86
N ILE A 566 -32.78 17.20 -8.00
CA ILE A 566 -33.27 17.07 -6.62
C ILE A 566 -34.74 16.59 -6.58
N SER A 567 -35.60 17.12 -7.46
CA SER A 567 -36.98 16.63 -7.62
C SER A 567 -37.01 15.14 -8.01
N GLY A 568 -36.12 14.72 -8.92
CA GLY A 568 -35.93 13.31 -9.28
C GLY A 568 -35.52 12.44 -8.09
N GLY A 569 -34.51 12.87 -7.33
CA GLY A 569 -34.06 12.17 -6.11
C GLY A 569 -35.16 12.06 -5.05
N ALA A 570 -35.94 13.13 -4.83
CA ALA A 570 -37.09 13.13 -3.92
C ALA A 570 -38.19 12.15 -4.38
N LYS A 571 -38.44 12.02 -5.69
CA LYS A 571 -39.36 11.00 -6.25
C LYS A 571 -38.85 9.58 -6.00
N ALA A 572 -37.56 9.33 -6.20
CA ALA A 572 -36.95 8.04 -5.90
C ALA A 572 -37.06 7.70 -4.41
N ALA A 573 -36.78 8.67 -3.52
CA ALA A 573 -36.97 8.50 -2.08
C ALA A 573 -38.43 8.20 -1.71
N ALA A 574 -39.39 8.85 -2.37
CA ALA A 574 -40.81 8.60 -2.14
C ALA A 574 -41.24 7.17 -2.49
N GLN A 575 -40.56 6.50 -3.44
CA GLN A 575 -40.86 5.11 -3.81
C GLN A 575 -40.45 4.10 -2.73
N LEU A 576 -39.54 4.49 -1.82
CA LEU A 576 -39.07 3.66 -0.71
C LEU A 576 -39.88 3.85 0.58
N LEU A 577 -40.86 4.76 0.57
CA LEU A 577 -41.70 5.09 1.72
C LEU A 577 -43.15 4.76 1.41
N GLU A 578 -43.95 4.53 2.46
CA GLU A 578 -45.36 4.19 2.33
C GLU A 578 -46.28 5.31 2.81
N GLY A 579 -47.56 5.22 2.43
CA GLY A 579 -48.64 6.00 3.03
C GLY A 579 -48.49 7.53 2.92
N PRO A 580 -48.72 8.29 4.01
CA PRO A 580 -48.62 9.75 4.01
C PRO A 580 -47.23 10.28 3.64
N GLY A 581 -46.16 9.55 3.97
CA GLY A 581 -44.79 9.98 3.72
C GLY A 581 -44.46 10.05 2.23
N ARG A 582 -44.83 9.01 1.49
CA ARG A 582 -44.75 8.97 0.02
C ARG A 582 -45.48 10.15 -0.62
N ARG A 583 -46.71 10.43 -0.19
CA ARG A 583 -47.52 11.54 -0.73
C ARG A 583 -46.87 12.90 -0.48
N LYS A 584 -46.33 13.14 0.72
CA LYS A 584 -45.64 14.39 1.07
C LYS A 584 -44.41 14.64 0.17
N LEU A 585 -43.57 13.62 -0.05
CA LEU A 585 -42.37 13.76 -0.91
C LEU A 585 -42.72 13.93 -2.39
N LEU A 586 -43.71 13.20 -2.91
CA LEU A 586 -44.18 13.38 -4.29
C LEU A 586 -44.73 14.80 -4.51
N ALA A 587 -45.55 15.30 -3.59
CA ALA A 587 -46.09 16.66 -3.66
C ALA A 587 -44.97 17.71 -3.63
N PHE A 588 -43.95 17.54 -2.78
CA PHE A 588 -42.80 18.44 -2.76
C PHE A 588 -42.01 18.39 -4.07
N ALA A 589 -41.76 17.20 -4.62
CA ALA A 589 -41.07 17.05 -5.90
C ALA A 589 -41.85 17.70 -7.07
N GLU A 590 -43.18 17.58 -7.08
CA GLU A 590 -44.06 18.25 -8.04
C GLU A 590 -44.01 19.78 -7.91
N ILE A 591 -44.01 20.30 -6.67
CA ILE A 591 -43.85 21.73 -6.41
C ILE A 591 -42.52 22.24 -6.96
N LEU A 592 -41.41 21.53 -6.72
CA LEU A 592 -40.09 21.91 -7.26
C LEU A 592 -40.07 21.88 -8.80
N ALA A 593 -40.70 20.87 -9.41
CA ALA A 593 -40.80 20.79 -10.87
C ALA A 593 -41.65 21.94 -11.46
N GLY A 594 -42.74 22.31 -10.79
CA GLY A 594 -43.56 23.47 -11.15
C GLY A 594 -42.81 24.79 -11.02
N GLU A 595 -42.01 24.96 -9.96
CA GLU A 595 -41.13 26.12 -9.80
C GLU A 595 -40.08 26.20 -10.90
N CYS A 596 -39.46 25.07 -11.28
CA CYS A 596 -38.52 25.03 -12.40
C CYS A 596 -39.18 25.46 -13.73
N HIS A 597 -40.43 25.06 -13.98
CA HIS A 597 -41.16 25.47 -15.17
C HIS A 597 -41.47 26.98 -15.15
N ARG A 598 -41.98 27.49 -14.02
CA ARG A 598 -42.30 28.91 -13.82
C ARG A 598 -41.07 29.80 -13.94
N LEU A 599 -39.96 29.41 -13.33
CA LEU A 599 -38.71 30.17 -13.32
C LEU A 599 -37.89 29.97 -14.61
N GLY A 600 -38.24 28.99 -15.44
CA GLY A 600 -37.64 28.79 -16.76
C GLY A 600 -37.81 30.00 -17.68
N SER A 601 -38.91 30.75 -17.57
CA SER A 601 -39.15 31.98 -18.32
C SER A 601 -38.74 33.28 -17.58
N ALA A 602 -38.40 33.19 -16.29
CA ALA A 602 -37.96 34.32 -15.47
C ALA A 602 -36.56 34.82 -15.87
N ARG A 603 -36.25 36.09 -15.55
CA ARG A 603 -34.88 36.61 -15.72
C ARG A 603 -33.94 35.99 -14.68
N PRO A 604 -32.65 35.78 -14.96
CA PRO A 604 -31.73 35.15 -13.99
C PRO A 604 -31.69 35.86 -12.62
N CYS A 605 -31.77 37.19 -12.60
CA CYS A 605 -31.77 37.97 -11.35
C CYS A 605 -33.00 37.72 -10.47
N GLU A 606 -34.12 37.24 -11.03
CA GLU A 606 -35.33 36.89 -10.27
C GLU A 606 -35.14 35.58 -9.49
N LEU A 607 -34.19 34.72 -9.89
CA LEU A 607 -33.92 33.45 -9.23
C LEU A 607 -33.11 33.62 -7.94
N VAL A 608 -32.50 34.80 -7.69
CA VAL A 608 -31.83 35.12 -6.42
C VAL A 608 -32.77 34.94 -5.22
N HIS A 609 -34.06 35.19 -5.41
CA HIS A 609 -35.12 34.96 -4.43
C HIS A 609 -36.13 33.88 -4.87
N GLY A 610 -35.74 33.05 -5.83
CA GLY A 610 -36.53 31.93 -6.34
C GLY A 610 -36.64 30.78 -5.33
N PHE A 611 -37.50 29.80 -5.66
CA PHE A 611 -37.69 28.57 -4.87
C PHE A 611 -38.14 28.78 -3.41
N ALA A 612 -38.98 29.80 -3.15
CA ALA A 612 -39.59 30.04 -1.85
C ALA A 612 -40.25 28.81 -1.17
N PRO A 613 -40.82 27.81 -1.91
CA PRO A 613 -41.23 26.56 -1.29
C PRO A 613 -40.10 25.79 -0.58
N ALA A 614 -38.88 25.78 -1.12
CA ALA A 614 -37.73 25.14 -0.47
C ALA A 614 -37.34 25.87 0.82
N ASP A 615 -37.29 27.21 0.81
CA ASP A 615 -37.06 27.99 2.04
C ASP A 615 -38.10 27.70 3.12
N ARG A 616 -39.38 27.57 2.73
CA ARG A 616 -40.46 27.22 3.67
C ARG A 616 -40.30 25.82 4.22
N THR A 617 -39.89 24.85 3.39
CA THR A 617 -39.61 23.48 3.85
C THR A 617 -38.48 23.46 4.86
N LEU A 618 -37.37 24.16 4.59
CA LEU A 618 -36.25 24.27 5.54
C LEU A 618 -36.63 24.86 6.89
N ARG A 619 -37.51 25.87 6.92
CA ARG A 619 -37.98 26.47 8.18
C ARG A 619 -38.95 25.60 8.95
N ARG A 620 -39.66 24.70 8.26
CA ARG A 620 -40.72 23.85 8.85
C ARG A 620 -40.20 22.53 9.39
N HIS A 621 -39.09 22.05 8.85
CA HIS A 621 -38.53 20.75 9.17
C HIS A 621 -37.20 20.93 9.88
N ALA A 622 -37.00 20.17 10.96
CA ALA A 622 -35.69 19.93 11.54
C ALA A 622 -35.36 18.46 11.26
N PRO A 623 -34.16 18.16 10.74
CA PRO A 623 -33.85 16.79 10.41
C PRO A 623 -33.34 16.06 11.65
N ARG A 624 -33.71 14.78 11.80
CA ARG A 624 -33.18 13.91 12.85
C ARG A 624 -32.31 12.84 12.20
N TRP A 625 -31.09 12.70 12.72
CA TRP A 625 -30.05 11.86 12.14
C TRP A 625 -29.57 10.92 13.26
N PRO A 626 -30.23 9.77 13.46
CA PRO A 626 -29.98 8.92 14.64
C PRO A 626 -28.54 8.36 14.69
N TRP A 627 -27.85 8.34 13.55
CA TRP A 627 -26.43 7.99 13.46
C TRP A 627 -25.48 9.17 13.75
N ILE A 628 -25.94 10.42 13.79
CA ILE A 628 -25.13 11.63 14.09
C ILE A 628 -25.46 12.24 15.47
N THR A 629 -26.62 11.97 16.04
CA THR A 629 -27.01 12.38 17.40
C THR A 629 -27.09 11.13 18.28
N GLY A 630 -26.28 11.05 19.34
CA GLY A 630 -26.15 9.85 20.17
C GLY A 630 -27.47 9.48 20.84
N LEU A 631 -27.56 8.27 21.37
CA LEU A 631 -28.78 7.75 21.99
C LEU A 631 -29.34 8.67 23.10
N GLU A 632 -28.46 9.37 23.84
CA GLU A 632 -28.86 10.27 24.94
C GLU A 632 -29.53 11.58 24.48
N ASN A 633 -29.27 12.04 23.25
CA ASN A 633 -29.89 13.25 22.70
C ASN A 633 -31.13 12.95 21.85
N SER A 634 -31.54 11.68 21.75
CA SER A 634 -32.66 11.24 20.91
C SER A 634 -34.02 11.27 21.63
N ALA A 635 -34.02 11.65 22.91
CA ALA A 635 -35.16 11.62 23.82
C ALA A 635 -35.63 13.00 24.34
N VAL A 636 -35.24 14.11 23.68
CA VAL A 636 -35.71 15.46 24.01
C VAL A 636 -36.58 16.04 22.89
#